data_AF-A0A061AH30-F1
#
_entry.id   AF-A0A061AH30-F1
#
_cell.length_a   1.000
_cell.length_b   1.000
_cell.length_c   1.000
_cell.angle_alpha   90.00
_cell.angle_beta   90.00
_cell.angle_gamma   90.00
#
_symmetry.space_group_name_H-M   'P 1'
#
loop_
_entity.id
_entity.type
_entity.pdbx_description
1 polymer ?
#
loop_
_entity_poly.entity_id
_entity_poly.type
_entity_poly.pdbx_seq_one_letter_code
_entity_poly.pdbx_strand_id
1 'polypeptide(L)'
;MKYKLIISDYGETLVHSGDKVSTQNVEAIRMFQQHGGLFSIATGREWQSIKRKIQKSDLNSLQEILITCCYGSMIISSISEKIIFDAPLNLDLVKDLGNFLLKNKIEYSLVTKDKTLIEKSIDISEYKWKKPKDILLFDNLEDLIQHVLKNNERIYKIDIYSLSMSEKVAKYINDKYIEIFKYYINKQGFMEIVSSDAGKEKAYNFIRDYYELKDKEVIVVGDAPNDLGLFKYALNRVAVSNAIGVLSDQSTYIVDNEGYIGISRLISKILNDVVI
;
A
#
# COMPACT_ATOMS: atom_id res chain seq x y z
N MET A 1 3.27 -20.27 -19.99
CA MET A 1 3.73 -18.90 -19.62
C MET A 1 4.72 -19.00 -18.46
N LYS A 2 5.93 -18.41 -18.60
CA LYS A 2 7.01 -18.47 -17.58
C LYS A 2 6.68 -17.69 -16.30
N TYR A 3 6.13 -16.49 -16.46
CA TYR A 3 5.73 -15.61 -15.37
C TYR A 3 4.21 -15.68 -15.21
N LYS A 4 3.72 -15.95 -13.99
CA LYS A 4 2.30 -16.20 -13.72
C LYS A 4 1.66 -15.09 -12.90
N LEU A 5 2.43 -14.29 -12.16
CA LEU A 5 1.92 -13.21 -11.33
C LEU A 5 2.74 -11.94 -11.51
N ILE A 6 2.05 -10.80 -11.63
CA ILE A 6 2.65 -9.47 -11.54
C ILE A 6 2.10 -8.77 -10.29
N ILE A 7 2.98 -8.35 -9.38
CA ILE A 7 2.65 -7.50 -8.24
C ILE A 7 3.22 -6.11 -8.51
N SER A 8 2.35 -5.16 -8.80
CA SER A 8 2.75 -3.79 -9.14
C SER A 8 2.52 -2.83 -7.98
N ASP A 9 3.45 -1.91 -7.72
CA ASP A 9 3.08 -0.68 -7.03
C ASP A 9 2.04 0.10 -7.85
N TYR A 10 1.28 0.94 -7.16
CA TYR A 10 0.25 1.74 -7.77
C TYR A 10 0.76 3.09 -8.29
N GLY A 11 1.37 3.93 -7.44
CA GLY A 11 1.51 5.36 -7.70
C GLY A 11 2.91 5.77 -8.13
N GLU A 12 3.02 6.33 -9.34
CA GLU A 12 4.22 6.51 -10.17
C GLU A 12 4.76 5.22 -10.82
N THR A 13 4.12 4.07 -10.57
CA THR A 13 4.37 2.81 -11.28
C THR A 13 3.24 2.51 -12.28
N LEU A 14 2.06 2.10 -11.79
CA LEU A 14 0.91 1.77 -12.64
C LEU A 14 0.19 3.02 -13.18
N VAL A 15 0.30 4.15 -12.46
CA VAL A 15 -0.34 5.43 -12.82
C VAL A 15 0.47 6.61 -12.30
N HIS A 16 0.43 7.75 -12.99
CA HIS A 16 0.93 9.01 -12.45
C HIS A 16 0.04 9.52 -11.30
N SER A 17 0.62 10.18 -10.30
CA SER A 17 -0.12 10.65 -9.13
C SER A 17 -1.26 11.59 -9.49
N GLY A 18 -2.48 11.12 -9.21
CA GLY A 18 -3.71 11.89 -9.45
C GLY A 18 -4.48 11.43 -10.69
N ASP A 19 -3.79 10.75 -11.60
CA ASP A 19 -4.36 10.30 -12.87
C ASP A 19 -5.12 8.97 -12.74
N LYS A 20 -5.77 8.64 -13.85
CA LYS A 20 -6.43 7.36 -14.12
C LYS A 20 -5.40 6.39 -14.72
N VAL A 21 -5.44 5.10 -14.36
CA VAL A 21 -4.62 4.10 -15.06
C VAL A 21 -4.95 4.15 -16.55
N SER A 22 -3.91 4.16 -17.39
CA SER A 22 -4.05 4.22 -18.84
C SER A 22 -4.87 3.03 -19.37
N THR A 23 -5.68 3.26 -20.40
CA THR A 23 -6.46 2.19 -21.05
C THR A 23 -5.55 1.09 -21.58
N GLN A 24 -4.34 1.45 -22.04
CA GLN A 24 -3.31 0.51 -22.48
C GLN A 24 -2.84 -0.43 -21.36
N ASN A 25 -2.65 0.08 -20.13
CA ASN A 25 -2.32 -0.78 -18.99
C ASN A 25 -3.50 -1.68 -18.61
N VAL A 26 -4.72 -1.14 -18.56
CA VAL A 26 -5.92 -1.92 -18.23
C VAL A 26 -6.10 -3.07 -19.23
N GLU A 27 -6.05 -2.78 -20.52
CA GLU A 27 -6.22 -3.81 -21.56
C GLU A 27 -5.06 -4.81 -21.59
N ALA A 28 -3.82 -4.37 -21.34
CA ALA A 28 -2.71 -5.30 -21.20
C ALA A 28 -2.89 -6.25 -19.99
N ILE A 29 -3.33 -5.73 -18.84
CA ILE A 29 -3.63 -6.57 -17.66
C ILE A 29 -4.76 -7.56 -17.99
N ARG A 30 -5.81 -7.11 -18.68
CA ARG A 30 -6.90 -7.98 -19.16
C ARG A 30 -6.38 -9.09 -20.05
N MET A 31 -5.54 -8.76 -21.03
CA MET A 31 -4.91 -9.74 -21.93
C MET A 31 -4.04 -10.73 -21.16
N PHE A 32 -3.25 -10.26 -20.19
CA PHE A 32 -2.45 -11.12 -19.34
C PHE A 32 -3.32 -12.11 -18.55
N GLN A 33 -4.42 -11.64 -17.97
CA GLN A 33 -5.40 -12.49 -17.27
C GLN A 33 -6.08 -13.50 -18.19
N GLN A 34 -6.41 -13.13 -19.43
CA GLN A 34 -6.96 -14.04 -20.44
C GLN A 34 -6.00 -15.17 -20.81
N HIS A 35 -4.68 -14.97 -20.66
CA HIS A 35 -3.65 -15.99 -20.86
C HIS A 35 -3.30 -16.76 -19.57
N GLY A 36 -4.15 -16.64 -18.54
CA GLY A 36 -3.98 -17.33 -17.25
C GLY A 36 -3.02 -16.64 -16.27
N GLY A 37 -2.65 -15.39 -16.54
CA GLY A 37 -1.85 -14.56 -15.64
C GLY A 37 -2.65 -13.97 -14.49
N LEU A 38 -1.98 -13.69 -13.38
CA LEU A 38 -2.55 -13.07 -12.19
C LEU A 38 -1.96 -11.68 -12.00
N PHE A 39 -2.79 -10.73 -11.58
CA PHE A 39 -2.34 -9.36 -11.31
C PHE A 39 -2.70 -8.96 -9.89
N SER A 40 -1.79 -8.25 -9.24
CA SER A 40 -1.96 -7.74 -7.88
C SER A 40 -1.42 -6.32 -7.79
N ILE A 41 -2.06 -5.51 -6.94
CA ILE A 41 -1.58 -4.17 -6.60
C ILE A 41 -1.01 -4.18 -5.19
N ALA A 42 0.10 -3.49 -4.96
CA ALA A 42 0.62 -3.25 -3.62
C ALA A 42 0.87 -1.78 -3.32
N THR A 43 0.20 -1.22 -2.33
CA THR A 43 0.21 0.23 -2.06
C THR A 43 0.20 0.58 -0.57
N GLY A 44 0.71 1.77 -0.23
CA GLY A 44 0.57 2.37 1.11
C GLY A 44 -0.83 2.92 1.42
N ARG A 45 -1.69 3.01 0.39
CA ARG A 45 -3.05 3.54 0.49
C ARG A 45 -3.98 2.61 1.27
N GLU A 46 -4.91 3.20 1.97
CA GLU A 46 -6.06 2.52 2.57
C GLU A 46 -7.12 2.11 1.54
N TRP A 47 -7.96 1.13 1.88
CA TRP A 47 -8.92 0.51 0.97
C TRP A 47 -9.87 1.51 0.31
N GLN A 48 -10.53 2.36 1.10
CA GLN A 48 -11.40 3.43 0.60
C GLN A 48 -10.75 4.32 -0.47
N SER A 49 -9.44 4.57 -0.35
CA SER A 49 -8.67 5.43 -1.25
C SER A 49 -8.37 4.71 -2.57
N ILE A 50 -7.86 3.48 -2.50
CA ILE A 50 -7.52 2.69 -3.69
C ILE A 50 -8.78 2.19 -4.43
N LYS A 51 -9.86 1.85 -3.71
CA LYS A 51 -11.14 1.42 -4.29
C LYS A 51 -11.72 2.46 -5.26
N ARG A 52 -11.75 3.74 -4.86
CA ARG A 52 -12.19 4.83 -5.75
C ARG A 52 -11.32 4.97 -6.98
N LYS A 53 -10.02 4.76 -6.81
CA LYS A 53 -9.04 4.87 -7.90
C LYS A 53 -9.19 3.71 -8.89
N ILE A 54 -9.46 2.51 -8.41
CA ILE A 54 -9.80 1.33 -9.21
C ILE A 54 -11.05 1.58 -10.04
N GLN A 55 -12.13 2.06 -9.41
CA GLN A 55 -13.39 2.39 -10.09
C GLN A 55 -13.20 3.45 -11.16
N LYS A 56 -12.45 4.52 -10.86
CA LYS A 56 -12.12 5.55 -11.87
C LYS A 56 -11.28 4.99 -13.01
N SER A 57 -10.42 4.01 -12.72
CA SER A 57 -9.44 3.41 -13.63
C SER A 57 -9.98 2.26 -14.46
N ASP A 58 -11.25 1.89 -14.32
CA ASP A 58 -11.83 0.71 -14.97
C ASP A 58 -11.09 -0.61 -14.63
N LEU A 59 -10.31 -0.61 -13.54
CA LEU A 59 -9.66 -1.83 -13.04
C LEU A 59 -10.69 -2.82 -12.45
N ASN A 60 -11.90 -2.35 -12.14
CA ASN A 60 -13.01 -3.18 -11.69
C ASN A 60 -13.65 -4.02 -12.82
N SER A 61 -13.29 -3.80 -14.09
CA SER A 61 -13.72 -4.65 -15.21
C SER A 61 -12.77 -5.82 -15.47
N LEU A 62 -11.67 -5.92 -14.72
CA LEU A 62 -10.72 -7.02 -14.77
C LEU A 62 -11.23 -8.24 -13.98
N GLN A 63 -10.58 -9.39 -14.16
CA GLN A 63 -10.74 -10.50 -13.21
C GLN A 63 -10.24 -10.08 -11.83
N GLU A 64 -10.58 -10.86 -10.80
CA GLU A 64 -10.19 -10.57 -9.41
C GLU A 64 -8.69 -10.28 -9.30
N ILE A 65 -8.37 -9.20 -8.61
CA ILE A 65 -6.99 -8.85 -8.23
C ILE A 65 -6.92 -8.74 -6.71
N LEU A 66 -5.81 -9.20 -6.15
CA LEU A 66 -5.49 -8.95 -4.74
C LEU A 66 -4.86 -7.56 -4.61
N ILE A 67 -5.27 -6.85 -3.57
CA ILE A 67 -4.83 -5.48 -3.32
C ILE A 67 -4.25 -5.42 -1.93
N THR A 68 -2.93 -5.27 -1.87
CA THR A 68 -2.22 -4.98 -0.63
C THR A 68 -2.41 -3.50 -0.31
N CYS A 69 -3.06 -3.24 0.83
CA CYS A 69 -3.35 -1.90 1.36
C CYS A 69 -2.48 -1.61 2.58
N CYS A 70 -2.36 -0.33 2.93
CA CYS A 70 -1.66 0.13 4.15
C CYS A 70 -0.28 -0.53 4.31
N TYR A 71 0.53 -0.55 3.24
CA TYR A 71 1.87 -1.14 3.24
C TYR A 71 1.95 -2.62 3.59
N GLY A 72 0.84 -3.38 3.51
CA GLY A 72 0.83 -4.79 3.87
C GLY A 72 0.02 -5.11 5.11
N SER A 73 -0.59 -4.14 5.80
CA SER A 73 -1.44 -4.44 6.96
C SER A 73 -2.72 -5.20 6.58
N MET A 74 -3.13 -5.13 5.31
CA MET A 74 -4.31 -5.80 4.81
C MET A 74 -4.14 -6.20 3.35
N ILE A 75 -4.60 -7.39 2.97
CA ILE A 75 -4.77 -7.80 1.57
C ILE A 75 -6.24 -8.10 1.34
N ILE A 76 -6.82 -7.46 0.33
CA ILE A 76 -8.26 -7.50 0.07
C ILE A 76 -8.52 -7.87 -1.39
N SER A 77 -9.57 -8.68 -1.62
CA SER A 77 -10.08 -8.99 -2.96
C SER A 77 -10.76 -7.77 -3.57
N SER A 78 -10.44 -7.46 -4.83
CA SER A 78 -11.05 -6.34 -5.56
C SER A 78 -12.54 -6.52 -5.86
N ILE A 79 -13.04 -7.76 -5.87
CA ILE A 79 -14.42 -8.09 -6.23
C ILE A 79 -15.26 -8.36 -4.97
N SER A 80 -14.83 -9.31 -4.13
CA SER A 80 -15.60 -9.70 -2.94
C SER A 80 -15.42 -8.74 -1.78
N GLU A 81 -14.39 -7.89 -1.81
CA GLU A 81 -13.97 -7.04 -0.69
C GLU A 81 -13.67 -7.79 0.61
N LYS A 82 -13.48 -9.11 0.52
CA LYS A 82 -13.05 -9.96 1.63
C LYS A 82 -11.59 -9.68 1.92
N ILE A 83 -11.30 -9.49 3.21
CA ILE A 83 -9.94 -9.43 3.73
C ILE A 83 -9.38 -10.86 3.75
N ILE A 84 -8.29 -11.07 3.02
CA ILE A 84 -7.63 -12.36 2.85
C ILE A 84 -6.39 -12.45 3.75
N PHE A 85 -5.74 -11.31 4.01
CA PHE A 85 -4.67 -11.17 5.00
C PHE A 85 -4.98 -9.97 5.90
N ASP A 86 -4.78 -10.15 7.21
CA ASP A 86 -5.23 -9.26 8.27
C ASP A 86 -4.13 -9.09 9.33
N ALA A 87 -3.43 -7.96 9.30
CA ALA A 87 -2.37 -7.61 10.23
C ALA A 87 -2.61 -6.22 10.84
N PRO A 88 -3.65 -6.06 11.67
CA PRO A 88 -3.92 -4.80 12.34
C PRO A 88 -2.87 -4.49 13.42
N LEU A 89 -2.82 -3.23 13.83
CA LEU A 89 -2.10 -2.79 15.00
C LEU A 89 -2.80 -3.30 16.27
N ASN A 90 -2.02 -3.67 17.28
CA ASN A 90 -2.54 -3.99 18.60
C ASN A 90 -3.15 -2.73 19.25
N LEU A 91 -4.42 -2.82 19.67
CA LEU A 91 -5.18 -1.67 20.14
C LEU A 91 -4.63 -1.04 21.44
N ASP A 92 -4.08 -1.84 22.35
CA ASP A 92 -3.47 -1.34 23.59
C ASP A 92 -2.23 -0.50 23.27
N LEU A 93 -1.44 -0.93 22.30
CA LEU A 93 -0.26 -0.19 21.84
C LEU A 93 -0.64 1.05 21.04
N VAL A 94 -1.74 1.00 20.27
CA VAL A 94 -2.33 2.18 19.64
C VAL A 94 -2.76 3.20 20.68
N LYS A 95 -3.41 2.76 21.78
CA LYS A 95 -3.83 3.63 22.88
C LYS A 95 -2.62 4.27 23.57
N ASP A 96 -1.57 3.50 23.87
CA ASP A 96 -0.35 4.04 24.47
C ASP A 96 0.35 5.05 23.54
N LEU A 97 0.52 4.72 22.26
CA LEU A 97 1.12 5.63 21.30
C LEU A 97 0.26 6.89 21.11
N GLY A 98 -1.07 6.76 21.02
CA GLY A 98 -2.00 7.88 20.94
C GLY A 98 -1.84 8.86 22.11
N ASN A 99 -1.71 8.34 23.34
CA ASN A 99 -1.43 9.17 24.52
C ASN A 99 -0.08 9.91 24.41
N PHE A 100 0.97 9.27 23.89
CA PHE A 100 2.25 9.93 23.62
C PHE A 100 2.09 11.05 22.58
N LEU A 101 1.39 10.79 21.48
CA LEU A 101 1.17 11.77 20.41
C LEU A 101 0.40 12.99 20.93
N LEU A 102 -0.70 12.76 21.67
CA LEU A 102 -1.50 13.81 22.31
C LEU A 102 -0.69 14.66 23.29
N LYS A 103 0.06 14.03 24.20
CA LYS A 103 0.90 14.73 25.19
C LYS A 103 1.93 15.63 24.51
N ASN A 104 2.38 15.26 23.31
CA ASN A 104 3.38 15.99 22.55
C ASN A 104 2.79 16.90 21.47
N LYS A 105 1.46 17.05 21.40
CA LYS A 105 0.74 17.84 20.39
C LYS A 105 1.09 17.42 18.95
N ILE A 106 1.23 16.11 18.74
CA ILE A 106 1.50 15.53 17.43
C ILE A 106 0.16 15.15 16.82
N GLU A 107 -0.11 15.66 15.63
CA GLU A 107 -1.35 15.43 14.89
C GLU A 107 -1.30 14.07 14.22
N TYR A 108 -2.37 13.28 14.36
CA TYR A 108 -2.44 11.92 13.83
C TYR A 108 -3.87 11.50 13.50
N SER A 109 -4.01 10.40 12.76
CA SER A 109 -5.29 9.68 12.64
C SER A 109 -5.09 8.18 12.70
N LEU A 110 -6.17 7.47 13.01
CA LEU A 110 -6.22 6.01 13.00
C LEU A 110 -7.01 5.55 11.78
N VAL A 111 -6.44 4.67 10.97
CA VAL A 111 -7.01 4.25 9.69
C VAL A 111 -7.54 2.83 9.79
N THR A 112 -8.83 2.67 9.54
CA THR A 112 -9.49 1.37 9.41
C THR A 112 -9.67 0.99 7.94
N LYS A 113 -10.34 -0.12 7.65
CA LYS A 113 -10.67 -0.49 6.26
C LYS A 113 -11.49 0.61 5.58
N ASP A 114 -12.51 1.10 6.28
CA ASP A 114 -13.59 1.91 5.68
C ASP A 114 -13.63 3.35 6.17
N LYS A 115 -12.85 3.71 7.19
CA LYS A 115 -12.81 5.06 7.76
C LYS A 115 -11.42 5.49 8.20
N THR A 116 -11.25 6.80 8.33
CA THR A 116 -10.16 7.44 9.05
C THR A 116 -10.76 8.10 10.28
N LEU A 117 -10.32 7.67 11.46
CA LEU A 117 -10.80 8.11 12.76
C LEU A 117 -9.86 9.19 13.29
N ILE A 118 -10.40 10.31 13.73
CA ILE A 118 -9.62 11.46 14.16
C ILE A 118 -10.30 12.25 15.26
N GLU A 119 -9.52 12.83 16.17
CA GLU A 119 -10.04 13.75 17.18
C GLU A 119 -10.33 15.13 16.54
N LYS A 120 -11.43 15.77 16.94
CA LYS A 120 -11.87 17.08 16.38
C LYS A 120 -10.82 18.19 16.52
N SER A 121 -9.92 18.07 17.48
CA SER A 121 -8.85 19.04 17.75
C SER A 121 -7.66 18.92 16.79
N ILE A 122 -7.59 17.87 15.98
CA ILE A 122 -6.46 17.61 15.08
C ILE A 122 -6.78 18.20 13.71
N ASP A 123 -5.91 19.10 13.21
CA ASP A 123 -6.02 19.61 11.84
C ASP A 123 -5.31 18.67 10.86
N ILE A 124 -5.96 18.40 9.74
CA ILE A 124 -5.43 17.59 8.64
C ILE A 124 -5.57 18.27 7.29
N SER A 125 -5.77 19.59 7.30
CA SER A 125 -5.94 20.43 6.11
C SER A 125 -4.82 20.24 5.07
N GLU A 126 -3.59 19.93 5.52
CA GLU A 126 -2.46 19.60 4.65
C GLU A 126 -2.60 18.26 3.91
N TYR A 127 -3.36 17.31 4.48
CA TYR A 127 -3.50 15.95 3.98
C TYR A 127 -4.66 15.82 2.97
N LYS A 128 -4.55 16.60 1.88
CA LYS A 128 -5.61 16.88 0.88
C LYS A 128 -6.25 15.66 0.20
N TRP A 129 -5.64 14.48 0.29
CA TRP A 129 -6.17 13.25 -0.29
C TRP A 129 -7.18 12.52 0.60
N LYS A 130 -7.25 12.85 1.89
CA LYS A 130 -8.34 12.39 2.76
C LYS A 130 -9.62 13.10 2.37
N LYS A 131 -10.71 12.34 2.24
CA LYS A 131 -12.01 12.89 1.84
C LYS A 131 -12.89 13.00 3.08
N PRO A 132 -13.64 14.11 3.27
CA PRO A 132 -14.51 14.28 4.43
C PRO A 132 -15.46 13.10 4.67
N LYS A 133 -15.99 12.50 3.61
CA LYS A 133 -16.88 11.32 3.69
C LYS A 133 -16.24 10.05 4.28
N ASP A 134 -14.91 10.00 4.28
CA ASP A 134 -14.14 8.88 4.82
C ASP A 134 -13.75 9.11 6.29
N ILE A 135 -14.02 10.30 6.84
CA ILE A 135 -13.54 10.71 8.16
C ILE A 135 -14.67 10.55 9.18
N LEU A 136 -14.34 10.01 10.35
CA LEU A 136 -15.15 10.08 11.56
C LEU A 136 -14.42 10.92 12.61
N LEU A 137 -15.13 11.89 13.18
CA LEU A 137 -14.61 12.82 14.16
C LEU A 137 -15.04 12.42 15.58
N PHE A 138 -14.11 12.47 16.52
CA PHE A 138 -14.32 12.13 17.94
C PHE A 138 -13.91 13.30 18.83
N ASP A 139 -14.53 13.43 20.01
CA ASP A 139 -14.19 14.51 20.94
C ASP A 139 -12.84 14.30 21.62
N ASN A 140 -12.44 13.04 21.84
CA ASN A 140 -11.15 12.66 22.41
C ASN A 140 -10.78 11.21 22.03
N LEU A 141 -9.54 10.81 22.33
CA LEU A 141 -9.03 9.45 22.09
C LEU A 141 -9.82 8.36 22.82
N GLU A 142 -10.36 8.60 24.01
CA GLU A 142 -11.14 7.57 24.72
C GLU A 142 -12.43 7.26 23.96
N ASP A 143 -13.17 8.27 23.51
CA ASP A 143 -14.37 8.08 22.69
C ASP A 143 -14.07 7.35 21.37
N LEU A 144 -12.94 7.67 20.74
CA LEU A 144 -12.46 6.98 19.55
C LEU A 144 -12.18 5.49 19.83
N ILE A 145 -11.43 5.18 20.88
CA ILE A 145 -11.10 3.79 21.25
C ILE A 145 -12.37 3.01 21.62
N GLN A 146 -13.33 3.64 22.31
CA GLN A 146 -14.63 3.02 22.61
C GLN A 146 -15.42 2.70 21.34
N HIS A 147 -15.38 3.59 20.33
CA HIS A 147 -15.98 3.30 19.02
C HIS A 147 -15.30 2.09 18.35
N VAL A 148 -13.98 2.01 18.39
CA VAL A 148 -13.23 0.88 17.82
C VAL A 148 -13.63 -0.43 18.48
N LEU A 149 -13.67 -0.47 19.82
CA LEU A 149 -14.07 -1.65 20.59
C LEU A 149 -15.53 -2.05 20.33
N LYS A 150 -16.45 -1.09 20.38
CA LYS A 150 -17.90 -1.33 20.20
C LYS A 150 -18.24 -1.90 18.83
N ASN A 151 -17.53 -1.45 17.78
CA ASN A 151 -17.78 -1.87 16.41
C ASN A 151 -16.84 -3.00 15.96
N ASN A 152 -15.98 -3.50 16.85
CA ASN A 152 -14.94 -4.49 16.53
C ASN A 152 -14.10 -4.06 15.31
N GLU A 153 -13.79 -2.77 15.23
CA GLU A 153 -12.98 -2.22 14.13
C GLU A 153 -11.51 -2.58 14.31
N ARG A 154 -10.81 -2.67 13.19
CA ARG A 154 -9.37 -2.92 13.13
C ARG A 154 -8.65 -1.68 12.66
N ILE A 155 -7.59 -1.31 13.37
CA ILE A 155 -6.69 -0.22 12.98
C ILE A 155 -5.53 -0.80 12.17
N TYR A 156 -5.38 -0.39 10.92
CA TYR A 156 -4.35 -0.92 10.02
C TYR A 156 -3.16 0.02 9.84
N LYS A 157 -3.33 1.31 10.14
CA LYS A 157 -2.31 2.33 9.96
C LYS A 157 -2.57 3.53 10.87
N ILE A 158 -1.50 4.20 11.29
CA ILE A 158 -1.54 5.51 11.94
C ILE A 158 -0.84 6.50 11.01
N ASP A 159 -1.57 7.51 10.56
CA ASP A 159 -0.99 8.59 9.75
C ASP A 159 -0.55 9.71 10.72
N ILE A 160 0.71 10.18 10.63
CA ILE A 160 1.26 11.29 11.41
C ILE A 160 1.36 12.53 10.53
N TYR A 161 0.69 13.61 10.93
CA TYR A 161 0.59 14.85 10.15
C TYR A 161 1.64 15.90 10.52
N SER A 162 2.32 15.76 11.66
CA SER A 162 3.34 16.72 12.06
C SER A 162 4.70 16.38 11.45
N LEU A 163 4.99 16.88 10.24
CA LEU A 163 6.25 16.62 9.50
C LEU A 163 7.50 16.83 10.35
N SER A 164 7.55 17.95 11.09
CA SER A 164 8.66 18.34 11.97
C SER A 164 8.85 17.43 13.19
N MET A 165 7.89 16.56 13.49
CA MET A 165 7.92 15.66 14.64
C MET A 165 8.27 14.21 14.25
N SER A 166 8.48 13.92 12.96
CA SER A 166 8.78 12.57 12.46
C SER A 166 9.97 11.93 13.17
N GLU A 167 11.07 12.66 13.38
CA GLU A 167 12.25 12.14 14.10
C GLU A 167 11.95 11.82 15.55
N LYS A 168 11.15 12.65 16.23
CA LYS A 168 10.74 12.44 17.62
C LYS A 168 9.85 11.20 17.76
N VAL A 169 8.93 11.01 16.83
CA VAL A 169 8.07 9.81 16.78
C VAL A 169 8.92 8.57 16.47
N ALA A 170 9.80 8.63 15.48
CA ALA A 170 10.71 7.53 15.15
C ALA A 170 11.57 7.14 16.35
N LYS A 171 12.15 8.10 17.07
CA LYS A 171 12.92 7.83 18.29
C LYS A 171 12.08 7.12 19.35
N TYR A 172 10.87 7.60 19.62
CA TYR A 172 9.99 6.97 20.61
C TYR A 172 9.62 5.54 20.22
N ILE A 173 9.30 5.32 18.94
CA ILE A 173 9.01 3.99 18.39
C ILE A 173 10.24 3.08 18.49
N ASN A 174 11.43 3.56 18.14
CA ASN A 174 12.64 2.74 18.19
C ASN A 174 13.06 2.41 19.63
N ASP A 175 12.81 3.31 20.58
CA ASP A 175 13.18 3.08 21.98
C ASP A 175 12.20 2.10 22.69
N LYS A 176 10.91 2.09 22.30
CA LYS A 176 9.85 1.33 23.00
C LYS A 176 9.21 0.19 22.19
N TYR A 177 9.27 0.26 20.86
CA TYR A 177 8.45 -0.51 19.92
C TYR A 177 9.18 -1.01 18.66
N ILE A 178 10.51 -1.07 18.66
CA ILE A 178 11.35 -1.35 17.48
C ILE A 178 10.96 -2.62 16.69
N GLU A 179 10.47 -3.66 17.38
CA GLU A 179 10.03 -4.92 16.75
C GLU A 179 8.51 -5.03 16.60
N ILE A 180 7.77 -4.02 17.04
CA ILE A 180 6.30 -4.04 17.10
C ILE A 180 5.68 -3.15 16.02
N PHE A 181 6.33 -2.03 15.71
CA PHE A 181 5.88 -1.12 14.64
C PHE A 181 6.91 -1.03 13.52
N LYS A 182 6.40 -0.78 12.32
CA LYS A 182 7.16 -0.34 11.17
C LYS A 182 6.60 0.99 10.69
N TYR A 183 7.44 1.85 10.15
CA TYR A 183 6.98 3.12 9.59
C TYR A 183 7.57 3.39 8.21
N TYR A 184 6.82 4.18 7.46
CA TYR A 184 7.16 4.65 6.12
C TYR A 184 7.05 6.17 6.07
N ILE A 185 7.82 6.79 5.20
CA ILE A 185 7.66 8.21 4.87
C ILE A 185 7.04 8.27 3.49
N ASN A 186 5.87 8.89 3.37
CA ASN A 186 5.21 9.03 2.07
C ASN A 186 5.85 10.14 1.22
N LYS A 187 5.40 10.30 -0.03
CA LYS A 187 5.96 11.29 -0.97
C LYS A 187 5.82 12.74 -0.50
N GLN A 188 4.92 13.04 0.44
CA GLN A 188 4.74 14.37 1.04
C GLN A 188 5.55 14.56 2.34
N GLY A 189 6.30 13.53 2.78
CA GLY A 189 7.13 13.57 3.98
C GLY A 189 6.42 13.12 5.26
N PHE A 190 5.13 12.79 5.20
CA PHE A 190 4.39 12.37 6.39
C PHE A 190 4.74 10.93 6.76
N MET A 191 4.85 10.69 8.06
CA MET A 191 5.10 9.36 8.60
C MET A 191 3.81 8.55 8.68
N GLU A 192 3.90 7.29 8.27
CA GLU A 192 2.81 6.33 8.28
C GLU A 192 3.25 5.05 9.00
N ILE A 193 2.61 4.74 10.12
CA ILE A 193 3.00 3.65 11.03
C ILE A 193 2.04 2.48 10.84
N VAL A 194 2.59 1.28 10.77
CA VAL A 194 1.87 0.02 10.61
C VAL A 194 2.43 -1.03 11.58
N SER A 195 1.72 -2.15 11.72
CA SER A 195 2.23 -3.30 12.48
C SER A 195 3.55 -3.80 11.89
N SER A 196 4.47 -4.32 12.71
CA SER A 196 5.64 -5.04 12.20
C SER A 196 5.27 -6.31 11.43
N ASP A 197 4.03 -6.80 11.59
CA ASP A 197 3.42 -7.85 10.77
C ASP A 197 2.95 -7.42 9.39
N ALA A 198 2.92 -6.12 9.13
CA ALA A 198 2.75 -5.57 7.80
C ALA A 198 4.09 -5.50 7.03
N GLY A 199 4.02 -5.06 5.78
CA GLY A 199 5.16 -4.87 4.90
C GLY A 199 4.86 -5.41 3.51
N LYS A 200 5.26 -4.67 2.47
CA LYS A 200 5.14 -5.14 1.07
C LYS A 200 5.93 -6.44 0.85
N GLU A 201 7.00 -6.65 1.60
CA GLU A 201 7.77 -7.89 1.62
C GLU A 201 6.98 -9.08 2.18
N LYS A 202 6.16 -8.86 3.22
CA LYS A 202 5.30 -9.90 3.80
C LYS A 202 4.11 -10.16 2.88
N ALA A 203 3.55 -9.11 2.28
CA ALA A 203 2.48 -9.22 1.31
C ALA A 203 2.92 -9.98 0.04
N TYR A 204 4.15 -9.75 -0.45
CA TYR A 204 4.73 -10.54 -1.54
C TYR A 204 4.70 -12.04 -1.23
N ASN A 205 5.26 -12.43 -0.07
CA ASN A 205 5.30 -13.83 0.35
C ASN A 205 3.89 -14.42 0.46
N PHE A 206 2.98 -13.70 1.13
CA PHE A 206 1.60 -14.14 1.30
C PHE A 206 0.90 -14.37 -0.05
N ILE A 207 0.97 -13.42 -0.98
CA ILE A 207 0.28 -13.52 -2.28
C ILE A 207 0.88 -14.65 -3.12
N ARG A 208 2.20 -14.79 -3.12
CA ARG A 208 2.89 -15.89 -3.81
C ARG A 208 2.39 -17.23 -3.28
N ASP A 209 2.37 -17.41 -1.97
CA ASP A 209 1.97 -18.67 -1.32
C ASP A 209 0.48 -18.94 -1.48
N TYR A 210 -0.37 -17.89 -1.41
CA TYR A 210 -1.81 -17.98 -1.64
C TYR A 210 -2.15 -18.54 -3.03
N TYR A 211 -1.34 -18.20 -4.04
CA TYR A 211 -1.48 -18.71 -5.40
C TYR A 211 -0.61 -19.94 -5.69
N GLU A 212 0.06 -20.50 -4.68
CA GLU A 212 0.93 -21.67 -4.79
C GLU A 212 2.04 -21.52 -5.86
N LEU A 213 2.59 -20.31 -5.97
CA LEU A 213 3.61 -19.96 -6.97
C LEU A 213 5.03 -20.07 -6.42
N LYS A 214 6.00 -20.28 -7.31
CA LYS A 214 7.42 -20.15 -7.00
C LYS A 214 7.91 -18.73 -7.28
N ASP A 215 8.95 -18.27 -6.60
CA ASP A 215 9.48 -16.90 -6.79
C ASP A 215 9.83 -16.57 -8.25
N LYS A 216 10.34 -17.57 -8.99
CA LYS A 216 10.66 -17.42 -10.43
C LYS A 216 9.45 -17.13 -11.32
N GLU A 217 8.24 -17.41 -10.84
CA GLU A 217 6.97 -17.20 -11.55
C GLU A 217 6.35 -15.84 -11.20
N VAL A 218 6.93 -15.08 -10.26
CA VAL A 218 6.40 -13.79 -9.81
C VAL A 218 7.31 -12.65 -10.28
N ILE A 219 6.71 -11.62 -10.87
CA ILE A 219 7.35 -10.34 -11.17
C ILE A 219 6.83 -9.29 -10.19
N VAL A 220 7.75 -8.50 -9.64
CA VAL A 220 7.40 -7.29 -8.88
C VAL A 220 7.77 -6.04 -9.67
N VAL A 221 6.95 -4.99 -9.59
CA VAL A 221 7.18 -3.72 -10.27
C VAL A 221 7.07 -2.56 -9.28
N GLY A 222 8.00 -1.61 -9.29
CA GLY A 222 7.96 -0.45 -8.39
C GLY A 222 8.79 0.74 -8.86
N ASP A 223 8.67 1.86 -8.12
CA ASP A 223 9.37 3.12 -8.39
C ASP A 223 10.05 3.74 -7.15
N ALA A 224 9.58 3.43 -5.94
CA ALA A 224 9.84 4.22 -4.74
C ALA A 224 10.54 3.43 -3.61
N PRO A 225 11.08 4.11 -2.57
CA PRO A 225 11.73 3.44 -1.44
C PRO A 225 10.89 2.36 -0.75
N ASN A 226 9.57 2.55 -0.67
CA ASN A 226 8.66 1.56 -0.07
C ASN A 226 8.51 0.28 -0.91
N ASP A 227 8.98 0.27 -2.16
CA ASP A 227 9.00 -0.91 -3.04
C ASP A 227 10.23 -1.79 -2.86
N LEU A 228 11.25 -1.31 -2.14
CA LEU A 228 12.38 -2.15 -1.73
C LEU A 228 11.90 -3.39 -0.94
N GLY A 229 10.77 -3.28 -0.25
CA GLY A 229 10.10 -4.42 0.37
C GLY A 229 9.64 -5.48 -0.64
N LEU A 230 9.04 -5.08 -1.76
CA LEU A 230 8.67 -6.03 -2.84
C LEU A 230 9.91 -6.70 -3.42
N PHE A 231 11.01 -5.97 -3.56
CA PHE A 231 12.25 -6.44 -4.17
C PHE A 231 13.02 -7.40 -3.25
N LYS A 232 12.79 -7.36 -1.95
CA LYS A 232 13.58 -8.08 -0.93
C LYS A 232 13.70 -9.59 -1.20
N TYR A 233 12.61 -10.23 -1.61
CA TYR A 233 12.57 -11.69 -1.84
C TYR A 233 12.32 -12.07 -3.30
N ALA A 234 11.92 -11.11 -4.15
CA ALA A 234 11.60 -11.37 -5.53
C ALA A 234 12.85 -11.65 -6.38
N LEU A 235 12.75 -12.65 -7.26
CA LEU A 235 13.78 -12.94 -8.26
C LEU A 235 13.67 -12.05 -9.50
N ASN A 236 12.45 -11.75 -9.94
CA ASN A 236 12.20 -10.93 -11.13
C ASN A 236 11.74 -9.54 -10.68
N ARG A 237 12.66 -8.58 -10.70
CA ARG A 237 12.48 -7.25 -10.10
C ARG A 237 12.50 -6.21 -11.20
N VAL A 238 11.36 -5.60 -11.48
CA VAL A 238 11.23 -4.61 -12.55
C VAL A 238 11.14 -3.22 -11.94
N ALA A 239 12.09 -2.36 -12.28
CA ALA A 239 11.97 -0.93 -12.03
C ALA A 239 11.34 -0.24 -13.25
N VAL A 240 10.40 0.68 -13.04
CA VAL A 240 9.98 1.61 -14.10
C VAL A 240 11.06 2.65 -14.36
N SER A 241 11.16 3.21 -15.57
CA SER A 241 12.24 4.14 -15.94
C SER A 241 12.29 5.42 -15.10
N ASN A 242 11.18 5.78 -14.43
CA ASN A 242 11.09 6.88 -13.48
C ASN A 242 11.36 6.48 -12.01
N ALA A 243 11.81 5.23 -11.77
CA ALA A 243 12.14 4.75 -10.43
C ALA A 243 13.38 5.43 -9.86
N ILE A 244 13.43 5.53 -8.53
CA ILE A 244 14.62 6.04 -7.83
C ILE A 244 15.84 5.15 -8.06
N GLY A 245 17.03 5.74 -8.07
CA GLY A 245 18.29 5.02 -8.36
C GLY A 245 18.48 3.76 -7.51
N VAL A 246 18.28 3.85 -6.19
CA VAL A 246 18.46 2.71 -5.27
C VAL A 246 17.57 1.51 -5.59
N LEU A 247 16.36 1.73 -6.12
CA LEU A 247 15.47 0.65 -6.54
C LEU A 247 15.90 0.10 -7.91
N SER A 248 16.22 0.99 -8.86
CA SER A 248 16.71 0.63 -10.19
C SER A 248 17.99 -0.22 -10.14
N ASP A 249 18.92 0.12 -9.25
CA ASP A 249 20.19 -0.61 -9.04
C ASP A 249 19.97 -2.05 -8.56
N GLN A 250 18.82 -2.33 -7.92
CA GLN A 250 18.45 -3.66 -7.45
C GLN A 250 17.58 -4.43 -8.47
N SER A 251 17.11 -3.78 -9.52
CA SER A 251 16.23 -4.38 -10.53
C SER A 251 16.98 -5.40 -11.41
N THR A 252 16.27 -6.43 -11.87
CA THR A 252 16.76 -7.33 -12.94
C THR A 252 16.44 -6.77 -14.33
N TYR A 253 15.46 -5.87 -14.39
CA TYR A 253 15.02 -5.25 -15.62
C TYR A 253 14.47 -3.85 -15.38
N ILE A 254 14.75 -2.93 -16.31
CA ILE A 254 14.15 -1.59 -16.32
C ILE A 254 13.19 -1.52 -17.50
N VAL A 255 11.92 -1.19 -17.21
CA VAL A 255 10.90 -1.00 -18.24
C VAL A 255 10.63 0.50 -18.45
N ASP A 256 10.57 0.93 -19.71
CA ASP A 256 10.21 2.31 -20.00
C ASP A 256 8.77 2.61 -19.60
N ASN A 257 8.55 3.68 -18.85
CA ASN A 257 7.26 4.11 -18.31
C ASN A 257 6.82 5.49 -18.80
N GLU A 258 7.39 5.98 -19.92
CA GLU A 258 6.86 7.13 -20.64
C GLU A 258 5.34 6.99 -20.86
N GLY A 259 4.57 8.03 -20.54
CA GLY A 259 3.10 8.01 -20.63
C GLY A 259 2.40 7.06 -19.64
N TYR A 260 3.13 6.53 -18.64
CA TYR A 260 2.62 5.58 -17.65
C TYR A 260 2.00 4.33 -18.27
N ILE A 261 2.66 3.78 -19.30
CA ILE A 261 2.30 2.53 -19.97
C ILE A 261 3.34 1.41 -19.75
N GLY A 262 4.18 1.51 -18.71
CA GLY A 262 5.23 0.54 -18.41
C GLY A 262 4.72 -0.87 -18.15
N ILE A 263 3.55 -1.01 -17.50
CA ILE A 263 2.91 -2.30 -17.28
C ILE A 263 2.47 -2.94 -18.61
N SER A 264 1.90 -2.15 -19.53
CA SER A 264 1.55 -2.60 -20.88
C SER A 264 2.78 -3.12 -21.64
N ARG A 265 3.88 -2.36 -21.60
CA ARG A 265 5.16 -2.73 -22.24
C ARG A 265 5.78 -4.00 -21.63
N LEU A 266 5.71 -4.13 -20.30
CA LEU A 266 6.16 -5.31 -19.59
C LEU A 266 5.35 -6.55 -19.96
N ILE A 267 4.01 -6.45 -19.95
CA ILE A 267 3.13 -7.56 -20.32
C ILE A 267 3.36 -7.98 -21.77
N SER A 268 3.50 -7.02 -22.70
CA SER A 268 3.83 -7.33 -24.09
C SER A 268 5.12 -8.16 -24.21
N LYS A 269 6.16 -7.86 -23.41
CA LYS A 269 7.39 -8.65 -23.37
C LYS A 269 7.17 -10.05 -22.80
N ILE A 270 6.40 -10.18 -21.72
CA ILE A 270 6.08 -11.46 -21.10
C ILE A 270 5.33 -12.38 -22.07
N LEU A 271 4.35 -11.85 -22.81
CA LEU A 271 3.56 -12.62 -23.78
C LEU A 271 4.35 -13.02 -25.03
N ASN A 272 5.46 -12.32 -25.32
CA ASN A 272 6.41 -12.67 -26.39
C ASN A 272 7.60 -13.52 -25.86
N ASP A 273 7.47 -14.12 -24.67
CA ASP A 273 8.47 -14.97 -24.02
C ASP A 273 9.87 -14.33 -23.85
N VAL A 274 9.93 -13.00 -23.73
CA VAL A 274 11.18 -12.28 -23.43
C VAL A 274 11.55 -12.48 -21.97
N VAL A 275 12.84 -12.77 -21.72
CA VAL A 275 13.37 -12.91 -20.36
C VAL A 275 13.47 -11.53 -19.69
N ILE A 276 12.84 -11.43 -18.53
CA ILE A 276 12.85 -10.31 -17.56
C ILE A 276 13.68 -10.70 -16.34
#